data_AF-A0A2E3S425-F1
#
_entry.id   AF-A0A2E3S425-F1
#
_cell.length_a   1.000
_cell.length_b   1.000
_cell.length_c   1.000
_cell.angle_alpha   90.00
_cell.angle_beta   90.00
_cell.angle_gamma   90.00
#
_symmetry.space_group_name_H-M   'P 1'
#
loop_
_entity.id
_entity.type
_entity.pdbx_description
1 polymer ?
#
loop_
_entity_poly.entity_id
_entity_poly.type
_entity_poly.pdbx_seq_one_letter_code
_entity_poly.pdbx_strand_id
1 'polypeptide(L)'
;MKLRKEHFETLGGLPISPVPSGTDVVTNSELPGLPPFTRGVHETMYRSRYWTMRQYAGFSSAEHTNERFHTLLARGQSGLSVAFDLPTQLGMDSEDPLSFGEVGRVGVAIDSILDMRALFDKIQLDTVSTSMTINSSAIILLALYVAVCEEQGGDSRKIRGTVQNDILKEYIARGTHVFPPEQSMRLITDLMNHCADHHPQWNTISISGYHIREAGATAVEEVAFTLSNALAYVDAAIESGMDVDDFAPRLSFFFGCHNDFFEEVAKFRAARKLWYTLMTERYKPQNQKSTMLRFHTQTAGVTLTAQQPLNNVTRVSYQALSAVLGGTQSLHTNSYDEAIGLPTDQSATIALRTQQILAEETGVADVVDPLAGSYHVEKLTEMIYSQAHELIQEIDAMGGALVALKNGYQQRRIHDSAWKQMQDIERLERKVVGVNHALMDEEIDIEGQEIDSKIADMQQEKMHTLRNMRDEKLVQKALNSITEAAASNDNLFPLILHAVRVYCTVGEIMNAMKVVFGTWSAPSGF
;
A
#
# COMPACT_ATOMS: atom_id res chain seq x y z
N MET A 1 45.02 7.65 5.59
CA MET A 1 43.91 8.61 5.80
C MET A 1 43.00 8.06 6.88
N LYS A 2 42.46 8.91 7.77
CA LYS A 2 41.44 8.49 8.76
C LYS A 2 40.10 8.35 8.04
N LEU A 3 39.40 7.22 8.24
CA LEU A 3 38.06 7.02 7.69
C LEU A 3 37.04 7.92 8.40
N ARG A 4 35.95 8.28 7.70
CA ARG A 4 34.87 9.13 8.25
C ARG A 4 34.05 8.46 9.35
N LYS A 5 34.06 7.12 9.40
CA LYS A 5 33.38 6.26 10.38
C LYS A 5 34.29 5.07 10.69
N GLU A 6 34.16 4.50 11.88
CA GLU A 6 34.89 3.27 12.25
C GLU A 6 34.30 2.04 11.54
N HIS A 7 32.97 2.00 11.42
CA HIS A 7 32.22 0.95 10.72
C HIS A 7 31.28 1.56 9.68
N PHE A 8 31.09 0.85 8.56
CA PHE A 8 30.20 1.22 7.48
C PHE A 8 29.14 0.13 7.33
N GLU A 9 27.90 0.55 7.50
CA GLU A 9 26.70 -0.28 7.35
C GLU A 9 25.67 0.50 6.54
N THR A 10 24.71 -0.23 5.96
CA THR A 10 23.51 0.36 5.35
C THR A 10 22.64 1.00 6.43
N LEU A 11 21.62 1.77 6.02
CA LEU A 11 20.65 2.31 6.98
C LEU A 11 19.90 1.21 7.75
N GLY A 12 19.71 0.03 7.15
CA GLY A 12 19.18 -1.17 7.80
C GLY A 12 20.18 -1.99 8.62
N GLY A 13 21.44 -1.55 8.74
CA GLY A 13 22.46 -2.19 9.58
C GLY A 13 23.22 -3.35 8.92
N LEU A 14 23.16 -3.49 7.59
CA LEU A 14 23.92 -4.52 6.89
C LEU A 14 25.37 -4.08 6.69
N PRO A 15 26.37 -4.92 7.00
CA PRO A 15 27.77 -4.54 6.83
C PRO A 15 28.13 -4.31 5.36
N ILE A 16 28.86 -3.23 5.09
CA ILE A 16 29.30 -2.86 3.74
C ILE A 16 30.80 -3.11 3.58
N SER A 17 31.17 -3.87 2.55
CA SER A 17 32.57 -4.03 2.14
C SER A 17 33.09 -2.76 1.47
N PRO A 18 34.30 -2.26 1.83
CA PRO A 18 34.83 -1.02 1.27
C PRO A 18 35.13 -1.12 -0.23
N VAL A 19 35.50 -2.32 -0.70
CA VAL A 19 35.70 -2.64 -2.12
C VAL A 19 35.07 -4.02 -2.36
N PRO A 20 33.85 -4.07 -2.90
CA PRO A 20 33.20 -5.33 -3.26
C PRO A 20 34.00 -6.07 -4.34
N SER A 21 34.20 -7.38 -4.18
CA SER A 21 34.92 -8.23 -5.14
C SER A 21 34.08 -9.41 -5.60
N GLY A 22 34.32 -9.89 -6.83
CA GLY A 22 33.61 -11.02 -7.41
C GLY A 22 33.84 -12.37 -6.72
N THR A 23 34.79 -12.46 -5.78
CA THR A 23 34.96 -13.63 -4.89
C THR A 23 33.79 -13.84 -3.94
N ASP A 24 33.04 -12.76 -3.66
CA ASP A 24 31.96 -12.74 -2.68
C ASP A 24 30.59 -12.95 -3.32
N VAL A 25 30.53 -13.11 -4.65
CA VAL A 25 29.28 -13.13 -5.41
C VAL A 25 29.27 -14.34 -6.34
N VAL A 26 28.25 -15.19 -6.22
CA VAL A 26 28.00 -16.25 -7.18
C VAL A 26 27.61 -15.61 -8.51
N THR A 27 28.33 -15.92 -9.59
CA THR A 27 27.96 -15.48 -10.95
C THR A 27 26.53 -15.91 -11.26
N ASN A 28 25.64 -14.92 -11.38
CA ASN A 28 24.22 -15.13 -11.55
C ASN A 28 23.84 -14.97 -13.05
N SER A 29 23.34 -16.04 -13.66
CA SER A 29 22.89 -16.08 -15.06
C SER A 29 21.38 -15.84 -15.22
N GLU A 30 20.70 -15.38 -14.17
CA GLU A 30 19.27 -15.08 -14.19
C GLU A 30 18.92 -14.03 -15.26
N LEU A 31 17.73 -14.19 -15.84
CA LEU A 31 17.19 -13.34 -16.89
C LEU A 31 15.89 -12.68 -16.42
N PRO A 32 15.60 -11.44 -16.84
CA PRO A 32 14.32 -10.79 -16.53
C PRO A 32 13.15 -11.54 -17.18
N GLY A 33 11.99 -11.53 -16.53
CA GLY A 33 10.80 -12.25 -16.99
C GLY A 33 10.82 -13.76 -16.76
N LEU A 34 11.93 -14.31 -16.25
CA LEU A 34 12.08 -15.71 -15.90
C LEU A 34 12.27 -15.90 -14.39
N PRO A 35 11.82 -17.02 -13.81
CA PRO A 35 12.04 -17.28 -12.40
C PRO A 35 13.54 -17.36 -12.08
N PRO A 36 13.99 -16.88 -10.90
CA PRO A 36 13.20 -16.42 -9.75
C PRO A 36 12.83 -14.92 -9.79
N PHE A 37 12.83 -14.31 -10.98
CA PHE A 37 12.42 -12.92 -11.23
C PHE A 37 13.23 -11.84 -10.51
N THR A 38 14.41 -12.16 -9.99
CA THR A 38 15.33 -11.20 -9.34
C THR A 38 15.52 -9.95 -10.21
N ARG A 39 15.68 -10.13 -11.52
CA ARG A 39 15.94 -9.07 -12.51
C ARG A 39 14.68 -8.37 -13.05
N GLY A 40 13.50 -8.70 -12.52
CA GLY A 40 12.21 -8.14 -12.94
C GLY A 40 11.24 -9.20 -13.45
N VAL A 41 9.94 -8.93 -13.29
CA VAL A 41 8.84 -9.86 -13.64
C VAL A 41 8.47 -9.89 -15.12
N HIS A 42 9.01 -8.96 -15.91
CA HIS A 42 8.79 -8.89 -17.36
C HIS A 42 10.13 -8.87 -18.09
N GLU A 43 10.23 -9.53 -19.24
CA GLU A 43 11.46 -9.62 -20.02
C GLU A 43 11.97 -8.24 -20.46
N THR A 44 11.07 -7.38 -20.90
CA THR A 44 11.41 -6.06 -21.46
C THR A 44 11.30 -4.91 -20.46
N MET A 45 10.70 -5.13 -19.28
CA MET A 45 10.40 -4.12 -18.27
C MET A 45 10.03 -2.76 -18.91
N TYR A 46 10.76 -1.70 -18.57
CA TYR A 46 10.45 -0.33 -18.97
C TYR A 46 10.76 0.00 -20.43
N ARG A 47 11.48 -0.86 -21.14
CA ARG A 47 11.71 -0.72 -22.59
C ARG A 47 10.41 -0.87 -23.39
N SER A 48 9.45 -1.61 -22.84
CA SER A 48 8.12 -1.79 -23.44
C SER A 48 7.11 -0.81 -22.86
N ARG A 49 7.11 -0.64 -21.52
CA ARG A 49 6.17 0.24 -20.84
C ARG A 49 6.75 0.73 -19.52
N TYR A 50 6.76 2.04 -19.31
CA TYR A 50 7.13 2.63 -18.02
C TYR A 50 6.26 2.08 -16.88
N TRP A 51 6.77 2.22 -15.65
CA TRP A 51 5.94 2.00 -14.46
C TRP A 51 4.72 2.93 -14.49
N THR A 52 3.66 2.52 -13.80
CA THR A 52 2.49 3.41 -13.68
C THR A 52 2.83 4.55 -12.72
N MET A 53 2.88 5.78 -13.24
CA MET A 53 2.99 6.99 -12.42
C MET A 53 1.65 7.20 -11.72
N ARG A 54 1.60 6.85 -10.43
CA ARG A 54 0.37 6.75 -9.66
C ARG A 54 0.45 7.68 -8.45
N GLN A 55 0.13 8.96 -8.67
CA GLN A 55 0.05 9.90 -7.57
C GLN A 55 -1.20 9.65 -6.74
N TYR A 56 -1.00 9.70 -5.42
CA TYR A 56 -2.03 9.63 -4.42
C TYR A 56 -2.82 10.93 -4.45
N ALA A 57 -4.13 10.81 -4.57
CA ALA A 57 -5.05 11.94 -4.51
C ALA A 57 -6.31 11.51 -3.77
N GLY A 58 -7.00 12.48 -3.19
CA GLY A 58 -8.12 12.24 -2.30
C GLY A 58 -7.91 13.02 -1.02
N PHE A 59 -8.59 14.15 -0.94
CA PHE A 59 -8.81 14.92 0.27
C PHE A 59 -10.03 15.79 -0.03
N SER A 60 -10.68 16.27 1.03
CA SER A 60 -11.94 17.00 0.91
C SER A 60 -13.11 16.12 0.42
N SER A 61 -14.00 16.68 -0.41
CA SER A 61 -15.19 16.00 -0.93
C SER A 61 -14.87 15.13 -2.14
N ALA A 62 -15.82 14.25 -2.48
CA ALA A 62 -15.78 13.43 -3.68
C ALA A 62 -15.67 14.27 -4.97
N GLU A 63 -16.38 15.40 -5.02
CA GLU A 63 -16.36 16.34 -6.15
C GLU A 63 -14.98 16.99 -6.33
N HIS A 64 -14.37 17.52 -5.27
CA HIS A 64 -13.03 18.11 -5.35
C HIS A 64 -11.97 17.06 -5.72
N THR A 65 -12.10 15.86 -5.18
CA THR A 65 -11.21 14.75 -5.55
C THR A 65 -11.38 14.34 -7.02
N ASN A 66 -12.59 14.36 -7.55
CA ASN A 66 -12.86 14.11 -8.97
C ASN A 66 -12.20 15.16 -9.88
N GLU A 67 -12.34 16.45 -9.57
CA GLU A 67 -11.66 17.54 -10.29
C GLU A 67 -10.13 17.35 -10.30
N ARG A 68 -9.58 16.91 -9.17
CA ARG A 68 -8.18 16.57 -9.02
C ARG A 68 -7.77 15.40 -9.90
N PHE A 69 -8.57 14.34 -9.98
CA PHE A 69 -8.32 13.22 -10.90
C PHE A 69 -8.26 13.69 -12.35
N HIS A 70 -9.22 14.50 -12.81
CA HIS A 70 -9.19 15.05 -14.17
C HIS A 70 -7.93 15.87 -14.43
N THR A 71 -7.52 16.70 -13.46
CA THR A 71 -6.31 17.51 -13.54
C THR A 71 -5.05 16.64 -13.66
N LEU A 72 -4.92 15.61 -12.83
CA LEU A 72 -3.76 14.73 -12.83
C LEU A 72 -3.69 13.86 -14.09
N LEU A 73 -4.83 13.33 -14.54
CA LEU A 73 -4.93 12.60 -15.81
C LEU A 73 -4.48 13.49 -16.99
N ALA A 74 -4.94 14.74 -17.03
CA ALA A 74 -4.52 15.71 -18.05
C ALA A 74 -3.02 16.05 -17.99
N ARG A 75 -2.37 15.91 -16.83
CA ARG A 75 -0.93 16.15 -16.61
C ARG A 75 -0.05 14.90 -16.85
N GLY A 76 -0.63 13.79 -17.30
CA GLY A 76 0.09 12.56 -17.67
C GLY A 76 0.08 11.45 -16.62
N GLN A 77 -0.75 11.54 -15.58
CA GLN A 77 -1.00 10.41 -14.68
C GLN A 77 -1.63 9.24 -15.46
N SER A 78 -1.14 8.02 -15.23
CA SER A 78 -1.54 6.82 -16.00
C SER A 78 -2.43 5.85 -15.22
N GLY A 79 -2.75 6.15 -13.95
CA GLY A 79 -3.70 5.41 -13.13
C GLY A 79 -4.13 6.22 -11.91
N LEU A 80 -5.36 6.04 -11.44
CA LEU A 80 -5.92 6.79 -10.29
C LEU A 80 -5.52 6.13 -8.98
N SER A 81 -5.27 6.92 -7.92
CA SER A 81 -5.09 6.38 -6.58
C SER A 81 -5.88 7.21 -5.60
N VAL A 82 -6.76 6.55 -4.86
CA VAL A 82 -7.71 7.18 -3.94
C VAL A 82 -7.21 7.01 -2.51
N ALA A 83 -7.05 8.13 -1.81
CA ALA A 83 -6.90 8.19 -0.37
C ALA A 83 -8.25 8.53 0.28
N PHE A 84 -8.67 7.75 1.26
CA PHE A 84 -9.95 7.93 1.97
C PHE A 84 -9.72 8.54 3.33
N ASP A 85 -10.68 9.30 3.85
CA ASP A 85 -10.56 9.88 5.18
C ASP A 85 -10.60 8.81 6.29
N LEU A 86 -10.28 9.20 7.51
CA LEU A 86 -10.21 8.27 8.63
C LEU A 86 -11.58 7.61 8.94
N PRO A 87 -12.72 8.33 8.94
CA PRO A 87 -14.05 7.72 9.06
C PRO A 87 -14.31 6.61 8.04
N THR A 88 -14.10 6.87 6.75
CA THR A 88 -14.30 5.89 5.67
C THR A 88 -13.41 4.67 5.88
N GLN A 89 -12.14 4.88 6.28
CA GLN A 89 -11.20 3.80 6.55
C GLN A 89 -11.61 2.89 7.71
N LEU A 90 -12.21 3.46 8.76
CA LEU A 90 -12.73 2.74 9.91
C LEU A 90 -14.17 2.26 9.71
N GLY A 91 -14.75 2.54 8.54
CA GLY A 91 -16.10 2.10 8.22
C GLY A 91 -17.16 2.81 9.06
N MET A 92 -16.97 4.11 9.28
CA MET A 92 -17.89 5.00 9.98
C MET A 92 -18.44 6.00 8.96
N ASP A 93 -19.72 6.36 9.12
CA ASP A 93 -20.31 7.45 8.34
C ASP A 93 -19.83 8.79 8.88
N SER A 94 -19.89 9.82 8.05
CA SER A 94 -19.46 11.19 8.37
C SER A 94 -20.26 11.85 9.50
N GLU A 95 -21.43 11.33 9.84
CA GLU A 95 -22.25 11.81 10.97
C GLU A 95 -21.99 11.06 12.28
N ASP A 96 -21.18 9.99 12.27
CA ASP A 96 -20.81 9.29 13.49
C ASP A 96 -20.11 10.27 14.44
N PRO A 97 -20.45 10.29 15.75
CA PRO A 97 -19.80 11.17 16.71
C PRO A 97 -18.27 11.07 16.74
N LEU A 98 -17.69 9.91 16.42
CA LEU A 98 -16.24 9.69 16.34
C LEU A 98 -15.62 10.23 15.04
N SER A 99 -16.42 10.60 14.05
CA SER A 99 -15.97 11.20 12.79
C SER A 99 -15.73 12.71 12.90
N PHE A 100 -16.16 13.35 13.99
CA PHE A 100 -16.03 14.79 14.19
C PHE A 100 -14.57 15.27 14.07
N GLY A 101 -14.34 16.22 13.15
CA GLY A 101 -13.02 16.80 12.90
C GLY A 101 -12.12 15.99 11.96
N GLU A 102 -12.58 14.82 11.48
CA GLU A 102 -11.80 13.93 10.61
C GLU A 102 -12.41 13.77 9.20
N VAL A 103 -13.68 14.16 9.01
CA VAL A 103 -14.38 14.08 7.71
C VAL A 103 -13.62 14.88 6.65
N GLY A 104 -13.22 14.20 5.56
CA GLY A 104 -12.52 14.83 4.43
C GLY A 104 -11.10 15.33 4.72
N ARG A 105 -10.56 15.09 5.94
CA ARG A 105 -9.32 15.74 6.40
C ARG A 105 -8.05 15.16 5.80
N VAL A 106 -7.92 13.84 5.83
CA VAL A 106 -6.72 13.11 5.37
C VAL A 106 -6.97 12.32 4.08
N GLY A 107 -8.15 12.50 3.51
CA GLY A 107 -8.66 11.66 2.44
C GLY A 107 -10.06 12.10 2.00
N VAL A 108 -10.59 11.49 0.95
CA VAL A 108 -11.97 11.73 0.51
C VAL A 108 -12.97 11.03 1.44
N ALA A 109 -14.05 11.72 1.80
CA ALA A 109 -15.17 11.15 2.55
C ALA A 109 -16.10 10.35 1.63
N ILE A 110 -16.37 9.08 1.97
CA ILE A 110 -17.29 8.19 1.23
C ILE A 110 -18.18 7.46 2.23
N ASP A 111 -19.45 7.87 2.31
CA ASP A 111 -20.44 7.20 3.16
C ASP A 111 -21.33 6.26 2.35
N SER A 112 -21.50 6.51 1.05
CA SER A 112 -22.50 5.82 0.24
C SER A 112 -22.19 5.77 -1.25
N ILE A 113 -23.10 5.15 -2.01
CA ILE A 113 -23.06 5.14 -3.47
C ILE A 113 -23.13 6.55 -4.08
N LEU A 114 -23.74 7.53 -3.40
CA LEU A 114 -23.80 8.91 -3.89
C LEU A 114 -22.41 9.54 -3.99
N ASP A 115 -21.56 9.28 -3.00
CA ASP A 115 -20.20 9.82 -2.95
C ASP A 115 -19.31 9.11 -3.96
N MET A 116 -19.46 7.78 -4.09
CA MET A 116 -18.73 7.02 -5.11
C MET A 116 -19.10 7.45 -6.52
N ARG A 117 -20.38 7.78 -6.78
CA ARG A 117 -20.84 8.36 -8.06
C ARG A 117 -20.18 9.71 -8.31
N ALA A 118 -20.15 10.60 -7.32
CA ALA A 118 -19.53 11.91 -7.45
C ALA A 118 -18.01 11.81 -7.68
N LEU A 119 -17.35 10.90 -6.96
CA LEU A 119 -15.90 10.68 -7.05
C LEU A 119 -15.47 10.29 -8.48
N PHE A 120 -16.30 9.52 -9.17
CA PHE A 120 -16.02 9.01 -10.51
C PHE A 120 -16.96 9.56 -11.59
N ASP A 121 -17.59 10.72 -11.34
CA ASP A 121 -18.36 11.40 -12.38
C ASP A 121 -17.49 11.60 -13.62
N LYS A 122 -18.03 11.25 -14.79
CA LYS A 122 -17.35 11.31 -16.10
C LYS A 122 -16.01 10.55 -16.19
N ILE A 123 -15.74 9.61 -15.29
CA ILE A 123 -14.62 8.68 -15.37
C ILE A 123 -15.17 7.28 -15.58
N GLN A 124 -14.99 6.75 -16.79
CA GLN A 124 -15.48 5.43 -17.18
C GLN A 124 -14.63 4.32 -16.53
N LEU A 125 -15.18 3.66 -15.51
CA LEU A 125 -14.43 2.80 -14.58
C LEU A 125 -13.84 1.50 -15.20
N ASP A 126 -14.41 1.00 -16.29
CA ASP A 126 -13.90 -0.18 -17.01
C ASP A 126 -12.78 0.15 -18.02
N THR A 127 -12.42 1.43 -18.16
CA THR A 127 -11.33 1.88 -19.04
C THR A 127 -10.09 2.36 -18.28
N VAL A 128 -10.25 2.85 -17.06
CA VAL A 128 -9.16 3.34 -16.21
C VAL A 128 -8.63 2.26 -15.25
N SER A 129 -7.47 2.52 -14.63
CA SER A 129 -6.96 1.67 -13.55
C SER A 129 -6.95 2.44 -12.23
N THR A 130 -7.70 1.96 -11.24
CA THR A 130 -7.89 2.65 -9.96
C THR A 130 -7.31 1.85 -8.79
N SER A 131 -6.48 2.48 -7.98
CA SER A 131 -6.01 1.93 -6.71
C SER A 131 -6.78 2.59 -5.58
N MET A 132 -7.30 1.81 -4.64
CA MET A 132 -8.03 2.27 -3.47
C MET A 132 -7.25 1.86 -2.22
N THR A 133 -6.69 2.83 -1.50
CA THR A 133 -6.00 2.53 -0.24
C THR A 133 -6.99 2.49 0.91
N ILE A 134 -7.61 1.32 0.98
CA ILE A 134 -8.65 1.00 1.94
C ILE A 134 -8.44 -0.43 2.43
N ASN A 135 -8.70 -0.67 3.72
CA ASN A 135 -8.40 -1.94 4.38
C ASN A 135 -9.64 -2.48 5.09
N SER A 136 -9.96 -2.02 6.31
CA SER A 136 -11.06 -2.57 7.10
C SER A 136 -12.41 -2.54 6.38
N SER A 137 -12.69 -1.48 5.61
CA SER A 137 -13.91 -1.34 4.80
C SER A 137 -13.71 -1.69 3.32
N ALA A 138 -12.57 -2.30 2.94
CA ALA A 138 -12.20 -2.53 1.53
C ALA A 138 -13.25 -3.29 0.72
N ILE A 139 -13.87 -4.29 1.33
CA ILE A 139 -14.95 -5.09 0.71
C ILE A 139 -16.16 -4.22 0.32
N ILE A 140 -16.48 -3.20 1.12
CA ILE A 140 -17.58 -2.28 0.88
C ILE A 140 -17.21 -1.28 -0.21
N LEU A 141 -16.01 -0.71 -0.16
CA LEU A 141 -15.56 0.27 -1.15
C LEU A 141 -15.40 -0.37 -2.54
N LEU A 142 -14.97 -1.64 -2.61
CA LEU A 142 -14.97 -2.38 -3.88
C LEU A 142 -16.40 -2.64 -4.38
N ALA A 143 -17.33 -3.01 -3.50
CA ALA A 143 -18.73 -3.18 -3.88
C ALA A 143 -19.36 -1.88 -4.42
N LEU A 144 -19.06 -0.74 -3.78
CA LEU A 144 -19.46 0.59 -4.26
C LEU A 144 -18.87 0.88 -5.64
N TYR A 145 -17.57 0.62 -5.84
CA TYR A 145 -16.89 0.81 -7.12
C TYR A 145 -17.51 -0.05 -8.24
N VAL A 146 -17.80 -1.32 -7.95
CA VAL A 146 -18.47 -2.25 -8.89
C VAL A 146 -19.87 -1.74 -9.25
N ALA A 147 -20.66 -1.33 -8.26
CA ALA A 147 -22.00 -0.81 -8.49
C ALA A 147 -21.99 0.45 -9.36
N VAL A 148 -21.08 1.41 -9.12
CA VAL A 148 -20.96 2.60 -9.97
C VAL A 148 -20.52 2.25 -11.38
N CYS A 149 -19.60 1.30 -11.55
CA CYS A 149 -19.18 0.86 -12.89
C CYS A 149 -20.36 0.31 -13.70
N GLU A 150 -21.24 -0.47 -13.06
CA GLU A 150 -22.42 -1.04 -13.70
C GLU A 150 -23.50 0.00 -13.99
N GLU A 151 -23.68 0.99 -13.11
CA GLU A 151 -24.59 2.12 -13.32
C GLU A 151 -24.16 3.01 -14.50
N GLN A 152 -22.84 3.14 -14.72
CA GLN A 152 -22.28 3.78 -15.91
C GLN A 152 -22.51 2.95 -17.20
N GLY A 153 -23.06 1.74 -17.10
CA GLY A 153 -23.20 0.79 -18.21
C GLY A 153 -21.89 0.10 -18.60
N GLY A 154 -20.86 0.17 -17.75
CA GLY A 154 -19.57 -0.50 -17.93
C GLY A 154 -19.62 -2.00 -17.60
N ASP A 155 -18.66 -2.75 -18.14
CA ASP A 155 -18.51 -4.18 -17.86
C ASP A 155 -17.66 -4.38 -16.61
N SER A 156 -18.29 -4.76 -15.49
CA SER A 156 -17.60 -4.95 -14.22
C SER A 156 -16.55 -6.08 -14.25
N ARG A 157 -16.52 -6.96 -15.26
CA ARG A 157 -15.45 -7.95 -15.44
C ARG A 157 -14.16 -7.34 -15.99
N LYS A 158 -14.24 -6.14 -16.56
CA LYS A 158 -13.12 -5.41 -17.17
C LYS A 158 -12.47 -4.37 -16.25
N ILE A 159 -13.04 -4.14 -15.07
CA ILE A 159 -12.43 -3.20 -14.12
C ILE A 159 -11.00 -3.62 -13.79
N ARG A 160 -10.10 -2.64 -13.81
CA ARG A 160 -8.69 -2.84 -13.48
C ARG A 160 -8.36 -1.98 -12.29
N GLY A 161 -7.66 -2.53 -11.33
CA GLY A 161 -7.39 -1.78 -10.12
C GLY A 161 -6.87 -2.64 -9.00
N THR A 162 -6.80 -2.03 -7.82
CA THR A 162 -6.31 -2.66 -6.60
C THR A 162 -7.07 -2.11 -5.42
N VAL A 163 -7.52 -2.98 -4.51
CA VAL A 163 -7.78 -2.58 -3.12
C VAL A 163 -6.56 -2.94 -2.28
N GLN A 164 -6.21 -2.10 -1.29
CA GLN A 164 -5.07 -2.43 -0.42
C GLN A 164 -5.37 -3.69 0.40
N ASN A 165 -6.51 -3.73 1.10
CA ASN A 165 -7.10 -4.94 1.68
C ASN A 165 -6.13 -5.82 2.50
N ASP A 166 -5.10 -5.22 3.09
CA ASP A 166 -4.10 -5.91 3.91
C ASP A 166 -4.36 -5.53 5.37
N ILE A 167 -5.08 -6.38 6.09
CA ILE A 167 -5.43 -6.12 7.48
C ILE A 167 -4.29 -6.45 8.46
N LEU A 168 -3.44 -7.44 8.17
CA LEU A 168 -2.36 -7.85 9.07
C LEU A 168 -1.41 -6.68 9.39
N LYS A 169 -1.05 -5.88 8.38
CA LYS A 169 -0.25 -4.66 8.60
C LYS A 169 -1.00 -3.54 9.35
N GLU A 170 -2.34 -3.55 9.41
CA GLU A 170 -3.11 -2.62 10.26
C GLU A 170 -2.88 -2.89 11.75
N TYR A 171 -2.75 -4.15 12.15
CA TYR A 171 -2.46 -4.49 13.54
C TYR A 171 -0.98 -4.32 13.89
N ILE A 172 -0.09 -4.43 12.89
CA ILE A 172 1.36 -4.37 13.08
C ILE A 172 1.86 -2.92 13.12
N ALA A 173 1.39 -2.05 12.21
CA ALA A 173 2.04 -0.76 12.00
C ALA A 173 1.10 0.43 11.75
N ARG A 174 -0.09 0.23 11.15
CA ARG A 174 -0.89 1.35 10.64
C ARG A 174 -2.08 1.78 11.52
N GLY A 175 -2.73 0.84 12.19
CA GLY A 175 -3.74 1.13 13.23
C GLY A 175 -5.19 1.32 12.77
N THR A 176 -5.56 1.19 11.49
CA THR A 176 -6.96 1.37 11.07
C THR A 176 -7.72 0.04 10.95
N HIS A 177 -7.69 -0.76 12.02
CA HIS A 177 -8.41 -2.04 12.11
C HIS A 177 -9.73 -1.88 12.87
N VAL A 178 -10.73 -2.72 12.54
CA VAL A 178 -12.07 -2.67 13.17
C VAL A 178 -12.42 -3.99 13.85
N PHE A 179 -12.42 -5.09 13.09
CA PHE A 179 -12.78 -6.42 13.59
C PHE A 179 -11.55 -7.13 14.20
N PRO A 180 -11.73 -8.25 14.91
CA PRO A 180 -10.61 -9.10 15.28
C PRO A 180 -9.93 -9.71 14.03
N PRO A 181 -8.68 -10.20 14.18
CA PRO A 181 -7.90 -10.67 13.04
C PRO A 181 -8.59 -11.76 12.20
N GLU A 182 -9.20 -12.77 12.82
CA GLU A 182 -9.85 -13.89 12.11
C GLU A 182 -11.02 -13.43 11.24
N GLN A 183 -11.90 -12.58 11.77
CA GLN A 183 -13.05 -12.04 11.03
C GLN A 183 -12.58 -11.12 9.91
N SER A 184 -11.49 -10.38 10.12
CA SER A 184 -10.91 -9.54 9.07
C SER A 184 -10.29 -10.38 7.94
N MET A 185 -9.61 -11.48 8.28
CA MET A 185 -9.06 -12.42 7.28
C MET A 185 -10.18 -13.03 6.43
N ARG A 186 -11.34 -13.35 7.03
CA ARG A 186 -12.52 -13.81 6.28
C ARG A 186 -12.99 -12.78 5.24
N LEU A 187 -13.04 -11.49 5.58
CA LEU A 187 -13.46 -10.47 4.61
C LEU A 187 -12.52 -10.40 3.39
N ILE A 188 -11.23 -10.67 3.62
CA ILE A 188 -10.23 -10.71 2.55
C ILE A 188 -10.46 -11.93 1.66
N THR A 189 -10.67 -13.11 2.23
CA THR A 189 -10.92 -14.34 1.44
C THR A 189 -12.26 -14.29 0.71
N ASP A 190 -13.32 -13.72 1.32
CA ASP A 190 -14.61 -13.50 0.66
C ASP A 190 -14.46 -12.59 -0.57
N LEU A 191 -13.70 -11.50 -0.44
CA LEU A 191 -13.38 -10.59 -1.55
C LEU A 191 -12.57 -11.30 -2.64
N MET A 192 -11.53 -12.05 -2.27
CA MET A 192 -10.69 -12.79 -3.22
C MET A 192 -11.51 -13.80 -4.01
N ASN A 193 -12.31 -14.61 -3.32
CA ASN A 193 -13.17 -15.63 -3.91
C ASN A 193 -14.18 -14.99 -4.89
N HIS A 194 -14.86 -13.92 -4.49
CA HIS A 194 -15.81 -13.24 -5.38
C HIS A 194 -15.14 -12.68 -6.64
N CYS A 195 -13.97 -12.05 -6.49
CA CYS A 195 -13.24 -11.44 -7.59
C CYS A 195 -12.68 -12.46 -8.58
N ALA A 196 -12.32 -13.67 -8.14
CA ALA A 196 -11.81 -14.73 -9.02
C ALA A 196 -12.80 -15.01 -10.17
N ASP A 197 -14.10 -15.07 -9.86
CA ASP A 197 -15.16 -15.38 -10.83
C ASP A 197 -15.70 -14.15 -11.57
N HIS A 198 -15.83 -13.02 -10.87
CA HIS A 198 -16.61 -11.86 -11.34
C HIS A 198 -15.73 -10.68 -11.79
N HIS A 199 -14.55 -10.51 -11.19
CA HIS A 199 -13.67 -9.36 -11.44
C HIS A 199 -12.23 -9.81 -11.67
N PRO A 200 -11.97 -10.65 -12.69
CA PRO A 200 -10.71 -11.39 -12.84
C PRO A 200 -9.51 -10.50 -13.20
N GLN A 201 -9.71 -9.19 -13.40
CA GLN A 201 -8.66 -8.21 -13.67
C GLN A 201 -8.30 -7.34 -12.47
N TRP A 202 -9.03 -7.46 -11.36
CA TRP A 202 -8.79 -6.74 -10.13
C TRP A 202 -7.66 -7.38 -9.31
N ASN A 203 -6.75 -6.58 -8.77
CA ASN A 203 -5.80 -7.06 -7.76
C ASN A 203 -6.50 -6.98 -6.40
N THR A 204 -6.75 -8.14 -5.80
CA THR A 204 -7.63 -8.31 -4.63
C THR A 204 -6.98 -7.87 -3.32
N ILE A 205 -5.67 -7.67 -3.33
CA ILE A 205 -4.88 -7.22 -2.18
C ILE A 205 -3.58 -6.56 -2.66
N SER A 206 -3.09 -5.61 -1.87
CA SER A 206 -1.76 -5.04 -1.96
C SER A 206 -1.02 -5.26 -0.64
N ILE A 207 -0.26 -6.35 -0.58
CA ILE A 207 0.41 -6.82 0.63
C ILE A 207 1.59 -5.89 0.94
N SER A 208 1.50 -5.19 2.08
CA SER A 208 2.12 -3.89 2.26
C SER A 208 3.25 -3.89 3.30
N GLY A 209 4.48 -3.70 2.84
CA GLY A 209 5.65 -3.36 3.64
C GLY A 209 5.84 -1.85 3.87
N TYR A 210 5.24 -0.98 3.07
CA TYR A 210 5.39 0.49 3.22
C TYR A 210 5.17 0.96 4.66
N HIS A 211 4.01 0.67 5.24
CA HIS A 211 3.65 1.12 6.59
C HIS A 211 4.55 0.50 7.67
N ILE A 212 5.01 -0.74 7.45
CA ILE A 212 5.97 -1.42 8.33
C ILE A 212 7.32 -0.68 8.30
N ARG A 213 7.77 -0.26 7.11
CA ARG A 213 8.99 0.53 6.91
C ARG A 213 8.86 1.93 7.52
N GLU A 214 7.73 2.61 7.32
CA GLU A 214 7.46 3.93 7.88
C GLU A 214 7.39 3.91 9.42
N ALA A 215 6.90 2.82 10.01
CA ALA A 215 6.87 2.63 11.46
C ALA A 215 8.27 2.37 12.07
N GLY A 216 9.30 2.14 11.24
CA GLY A 216 10.70 2.06 11.65
C GLY A 216 11.39 0.72 11.42
N ALA A 217 10.76 -0.21 10.68
CA ALA A 217 11.40 -1.47 10.31
C ALA A 217 12.65 -1.27 9.44
N THR A 218 13.62 -2.18 9.56
CA THR A 218 14.74 -2.31 8.61
C THR A 218 14.27 -2.86 7.24
N ALA A 219 15.11 -2.82 6.20
CA ALA A 219 14.76 -3.37 4.90
C ALA A 219 14.54 -4.89 4.95
N VAL A 220 15.29 -5.58 5.81
CA VAL A 220 15.14 -7.03 6.08
C VAL A 220 13.80 -7.31 6.75
N GLU A 221 13.45 -6.56 7.79
CA GLU A 221 12.18 -6.70 8.52
C GLU A 221 10.98 -6.38 7.61
N GLU A 222 11.07 -5.33 6.79
CA GLU A 222 10.04 -5.01 5.81
C GLU A 222 9.78 -6.19 4.87
N VAL A 223 10.81 -6.80 4.29
CA VAL A 223 10.65 -7.97 3.40
C VAL A 223 10.08 -9.15 4.17
N ALA A 224 10.66 -9.50 5.31
CA ALA A 224 10.26 -10.67 6.09
C ALA A 224 8.80 -10.59 6.55
N PHE A 225 8.40 -9.47 7.17
CA PHE A 225 7.05 -9.31 7.71
C PHE A 225 6.01 -9.21 6.60
N THR A 226 6.34 -8.55 5.48
CA THR A 226 5.44 -8.47 4.32
C THR A 226 5.21 -9.83 3.69
N LEU A 227 6.27 -10.60 3.44
CA LEU A 227 6.15 -11.93 2.84
C LEU A 227 5.53 -12.94 3.82
N SER A 228 5.76 -12.81 5.13
CA SER A 228 5.08 -13.62 6.14
C SER A 228 3.56 -13.35 6.16
N ASN A 229 3.15 -12.08 6.07
CA ASN A 229 1.73 -11.73 5.90
C ASN A 229 1.16 -12.31 4.60
N ALA A 230 1.93 -12.24 3.49
CA ALA A 230 1.52 -12.81 2.20
C ALA A 230 1.24 -14.31 2.30
N LEU A 231 2.10 -15.06 2.97
CA LEU A 231 1.91 -16.49 3.22
C LEU A 231 0.63 -16.77 4.02
N ALA A 232 0.39 -15.99 5.08
CA ALA A 232 -0.85 -16.11 5.86
C ALA A 232 -2.12 -15.85 5.03
N TYR A 233 -2.08 -14.94 4.06
CA TYR A 233 -3.19 -14.73 3.12
C TYR A 233 -3.36 -15.89 2.13
N VAL A 234 -2.26 -16.45 1.62
CA VAL A 234 -2.31 -17.63 0.74
C VAL A 234 -2.89 -18.83 1.50
N ASP A 235 -2.43 -19.08 2.72
CA ASP A 235 -2.93 -20.15 3.57
C ASP A 235 -4.43 -19.98 3.84
N ALA A 236 -4.88 -18.78 4.25
CA ALA A 236 -6.29 -18.51 4.51
C ALA A 236 -7.18 -18.69 3.26
N ALA A 237 -6.71 -18.28 2.08
CA ALA A 237 -7.46 -18.45 0.83
C ALA A 237 -7.58 -19.94 0.46
N ILE A 238 -6.51 -20.72 0.61
CA ILE A 238 -6.54 -22.19 0.38
C ILE A 238 -7.46 -22.88 1.39
N GLU A 239 -7.39 -22.50 2.67
CA GLU A 239 -8.28 -23.02 3.72
C GLU A 239 -9.76 -22.71 3.45
N SER A 240 -10.05 -21.60 2.76
CA SER A 240 -11.40 -21.26 2.30
C SER A 240 -11.88 -22.06 1.07
N GLY A 241 -11.02 -22.91 0.51
CA GLY A 241 -11.34 -23.82 -0.59
C GLY A 241 -10.92 -23.34 -1.99
N MET A 242 -10.14 -22.25 -2.10
CA MET A 242 -9.64 -21.75 -3.38
C MET A 242 -8.38 -22.50 -3.83
N ASP A 243 -8.19 -22.72 -5.14
CA ASP A 243 -6.90 -23.14 -5.66
C ASP A 243 -5.92 -21.96 -5.67
N VAL A 244 -4.63 -22.21 -5.41
CA VAL A 244 -3.60 -21.16 -5.38
C VAL A 244 -3.57 -20.36 -6.68
N ASP A 245 -3.80 -21.01 -7.82
CA ASP A 245 -3.75 -20.36 -9.13
C ASP A 245 -4.99 -19.53 -9.46
N ASP A 246 -6.08 -19.65 -8.68
CA ASP A 246 -7.30 -18.86 -8.85
C ASP A 246 -7.10 -17.41 -8.37
N PHE A 247 -6.25 -17.19 -7.36
CA PHE A 247 -6.06 -15.87 -6.74
C PHE A 247 -4.62 -15.35 -6.74
N ALA A 248 -3.61 -16.22 -6.65
CA ALA A 248 -2.21 -15.80 -6.56
C ALA A 248 -1.76 -14.88 -7.71
N PRO A 249 -2.19 -15.09 -8.99
CA PRO A 249 -1.89 -14.18 -10.10
C PRO A 249 -2.42 -12.75 -9.91
N ARG A 250 -3.30 -12.51 -8.93
CA ARG A 250 -3.88 -11.21 -8.57
C ARG A 250 -3.36 -10.63 -7.26
N LEU A 251 -2.49 -11.34 -6.56
CA LEU A 251 -1.73 -10.75 -5.46
C LEU A 251 -0.80 -9.67 -6.00
N SER A 252 -0.76 -8.55 -5.28
CA SER A 252 0.18 -7.46 -5.51
C SER A 252 0.80 -7.06 -4.18
N PHE A 253 1.90 -6.34 -4.22
CA PHE A 253 2.66 -5.93 -3.05
C PHE A 253 2.87 -4.42 -3.04
N PHE A 254 3.25 -3.88 -1.89
CA PHE A 254 3.51 -2.46 -1.74
C PHE A 254 4.66 -2.22 -0.75
N PHE A 255 5.76 -1.65 -1.22
CA PHE A 255 6.95 -1.41 -0.41
C PHE A 255 7.28 0.08 -0.30
N GLY A 256 7.96 0.47 0.78
CA GLY A 256 8.59 1.78 0.89
C GLY A 256 9.90 1.85 0.11
N CYS A 257 10.39 3.07 -0.12
CA CYS A 257 11.72 3.30 -0.66
C CYS A 257 12.43 4.37 0.17
N HIS A 258 13.34 3.91 1.04
CA HIS A 258 14.06 4.74 1.99
C HIS A 258 15.33 5.38 1.37
N ASN A 259 16.07 6.17 2.16
CA ASN A 259 17.25 6.92 1.69
C ASN A 259 18.48 6.07 1.29
N ASP A 260 18.57 4.80 1.66
CA ASP A 260 19.74 3.97 1.32
C ASP A 260 19.59 3.40 -0.09
N PHE A 261 20.20 4.10 -1.04
CA PHE A 261 19.97 3.87 -2.46
C PHE A 261 20.17 2.42 -2.92
N PHE A 262 21.29 1.80 -2.53
CA PHE A 262 21.63 0.45 -2.97
C PHE A 262 20.93 -0.62 -2.15
N GLU A 263 20.71 -0.40 -0.85
CA GLU A 263 19.92 -1.30 0.00
C GLU A 263 18.50 -1.45 -0.55
N GLU A 264 17.86 -0.35 -0.96
CA GLU A 264 16.49 -0.38 -1.48
C GLU A 264 16.39 -1.10 -2.82
N VAL A 265 17.32 -0.86 -3.75
CA VAL A 265 17.39 -1.64 -5.01
C VAL A 265 17.56 -3.13 -4.68
N ALA A 266 18.49 -3.46 -3.79
CA ALA A 266 18.78 -4.83 -3.40
C ALA A 266 17.58 -5.51 -2.74
N LYS A 267 16.82 -4.78 -1.92
CA LYS A 267 15.60 -5.21 -1.24
C LYS A 267 14.53 -5.66 -2.24
N PHE A 268 14.25 -4.85 -3.26
CA PHE A 268 13.22 -5.20 -4.26
C PHE A 268 13.59 -6.46 -5.06
N ARG A 269 14.88 -6.62 -5.39
CA ARG A 269 15.40 -7.83 -6.06
C ARG A 269 15.28 -9.06 -5.15
N ALA A 270 15.68 -8.92 -3.89
CA ALA A 270 15.62 -9.97 -2.87
C ALA A 270 14.18 -10.44 -2.61
N ALA A 271 13.24 -9.49 -2.48
CA ALA A 271 11.83 -9.76 -2.25
C ALA A 271 11.24 -10.64 -3.37
N ARG A 272 11.52 -10.32 -4.65
CA ARG A 272 11.04 -11.13 -5.79
C ARG A 272 11.58 -12.56 -5.75
N LYS A 273 12.90 -12.69 -5.53
CA LYS A 273 13.58 -13.99 -5.44
C LYS A 273 13.01 -14.83 -4.30
N LEU A 274 12.84 -14.22 -3.12
CA LEU A 274 12.32 -14.88 -1.93
C LEU A 274 10.86 -15.30 -2.08
N TRP A 275 10.01 -14.43 -2.65
CA TRP A 275 8.62 -14.78 -2.94
C TRP A 275 8.51 -15.97 -3.89
N TYR A 276 9.31 -16.01 -4.96
CA TYR A 276 9.35 -17.15 -5.86
C TYR A 276 9.71 -18.44 -5.10
N THR A 277 10.79 -18.44 -4.32
CA THR A 277 11.21 -19.60 -3.51
C THR A 277 10.08 -20.08 -2.60
N LEU A 278 9.50 -19.18 -1.81
CA LEU A 278 8.45 -19.50 -0.85
C LEU A 278 7.21 -20.08 -1.53
N MET A 279 6.75 -19.48 -2.63
CA MET A 279 5.58 -19.95 -3.37
C MET A 279 5.81 -21.32 -4.00
N THR A 280 6.98 -21.55 -4.61
CA THR A 280 7.31 -22.81 -5.26
C THR A 280 7.47 -23.94 -4.24
N GLU A 281 8.13 -23.69 -3.11
CA GLU A 281 8.38 -24.71 -2.10
C GLU A 281 7.10 -25.11 -1.34
N ARG A 282 6.27 -24.13 -0.97
CA ARG A 282 5.08 -24.37 -0.13
C ARG A 282 3.84 -24.80 -0.92
N TYR A 283 3.56 -24.14 -2.04
CA TYR A 283 2.26 -24.27 -2.71
C TYR A 283 2.33 -24.91 -4.11
N LYS A 284 3.51 -24.95 -4.73
CA LYS A 284 3.73 -25.60 -6.04
C LYS A 284 2.70 -25.20 -7.12
N PRO A 285 2.46 -23.89 -7.34
CA PRO A 285 1.50 -23.43 -8.33
C PRO A 285 1.85 -23.91 -9.74
N GLN A 286 0.83 -24.16 -10.56
CA GLN A 286 1.02 -24.55 -11.97
C GLN A 286 1.12 -23.31 -12.87
N ASN A 287 0.44 -22.22 -12.51
CA ASN A 287 0.53 -20.95 -13.19
C ASN A 287 1.77 -20.18 -12.73
N GLN A 288 2.72 -19.96 -13.64
CA GLN A 288 3.93 -19.18 -13.35
C GLN A 288 3.63 -17.78 -12.78
N LYS A 289 2.51 -17.14 -13.18
CA LYS A 289 2.12 -15.82 -12.67
C LYS A 289 1.86 -15.80 -11.16
N SER A 290 1.47 -16.93 -10.58
CA SER A 290 1.24 -17.09 -9.13
C SER A 290 2.51 -16.89 -8.31
N THR A 291 3.68 -17.06 -8.94
CA THR A 291 5.00 -16.87 -8.29
C THR A 291 5.62 -15.49 -8.55
N MET A 292 4.93 -14.61 -9.28
CA MET A 292 5.43 -13.27 -9.58
C MET A 292 5.08 -12.29 -8.47
N LEU A 293 6.10 -11.62 -7.92
CA LEU A 293 5.90 -10.48 -7.02
C LEU A 293 5.83 -9.19 -7.85
N ARG A 294 4.62 -8.68 -8.04
CA ARG A 294 4.33 -7.39 -8.67
C ARG A 294 4.06 -6.36 -7.57
N PHE A 295 4.73 -5.22 -7.59
CA PHE A 295 4.67 -4.28 -6.48
C PHE A 295 4.50 -2.82 -6.89
N HIS A 296 3.80 -2.08 -6.04
CA HIS A 296 3.83 -0.64 -5.94
C HIS A 296 4.98 -0.21 -5.04
N THR A 297 5.50 0.99 -5.27
CA THR A 297 6.48 1.63 -4.38
C THR A 297 6.05 3.04 -4.04
N GLN A 298 6.26 3.44 -2.79
CA GLN A 298 6.13 4.82 -2.34
C GLN A 298 7.46 5.26 -1.73
N THR A 299 7.91 6.46 -2.11
CA THR A 299 9.05 7.12 -1.47
C THR A 299 8.77 7.35 0.02
N ALA A 300 9.76 7.20 0.89
CA ALA A 300 9.55 7.15 2.34
C ALA A 300 9.18 8.53 2.94
N GLY A 301 7.97 8.66 3.48
CA GLY A 301 7.47 9.90 4.11
C GLY A 301 8.24 10.25 5.37
N VAL A 302 8.54 9.25 6.20
CA VAL A 302 9.32 9.37 7.45
C VAL A 302 10.72 9.97 7.28
N THR A 303 11.22 10.04 6.04
CA THR A 303 12.53 10.62 5.72
C THR A 303 12.50 12.10 5.35
N LEU A 304 11.30 12.65 5.14
CA LEU A 304 11.10 14.01 4.68
C LEU A 304 11.01 14.96 5.87
N THR A 305 11.57 16.15 5.72
CA THR A 305 11.77 17.09 6.82
C THR A 305 10.90 18.34 6.66
N ALA A 306 10.35 18.84 7.77
CA ALA A 306 9.63 20.11 7.78
C ALA A 306 10.59 21.30 7.60
N GLN A 307 11.80 21.17 8.14
CA GLN A 307 12.91 22.10 7.93
C GLN A 307 13.53 21.88 6.55
N GLN A 308 13.89 22.97 5.89
CA GLN A 308 14.44 23.02 4.53
C GLN A 308 13.68 22.09 3.57
N PRO A 309 12.34 22.22 3.44
CA PRO A 309 11.49 21.23 2.77
C PRO A 309 11.86 21.03 1.30
N LEU A 310 12.48 22.01 0.63
CA LEU A 310 12.98 21.81 -0.75
C LEU A 310 14.07 20.73 -0.87
N ASN A 311 14.79 20.40 0.20
CA ASN A 311 15.69 19.24 0.22
C ASN A 311 14.94 17.92 -0.01
N ASN A 312 13.65 17.87 0.30
CA ASN A 312 12.81 16.70 0.06
C ASN A 312 12.68 16.38 -1.42
N VAL A 313 12.74 17.37 -2.33
CA VAL A 313 12.77 17.12 -3.78
C VAL A 313 13.96 16.23 -4.15
N THR A 314 15.13 16.51 -3.59
CA THR A 314 16.34 15.71 -3.80
C THR A 314 16.23 14.32 -3.18
N ARG A 315 15.71 14.22 -1.94
CA ARG A 315 15.49 12.92 -1.27
C ARG A 315 14.58 12.03 -2.08
N VAL A 316 13.41 12.54 -2.46
CA VAL A 316 12.40 11.84 -3.26
C VAL A 316 12.96 11.46 -4.63
N SER A 317 13.80 12.29 -5.25
CA SER A 317 14.43 11.96 -6.54
C SER A 317 15.31 10.71 -6.46
N TYR A 318 16.12 10.57 -5.41
CA TYR A 318 16.97 9.40 -5.22
C TYR A 318 16.17 8.16 -4.81
N GLN A 319 15.15 8.31 -3.97
CA GLN A 319 14.25 7.21 -3.61
C GLN A 319 13.47 6.71 -4.83
N ALA A 320 12.95 7.62 -5.66
CA ALA A 320 12.29 7.28 -6.92
C ALA A 320 13.24 6.55 -7.88
N LEU A 321 14.48 7.01 -7.99
CA LEU A 321 15.51 6.33 -8.79
C LEU A 321 15.77 4.90 -8.26
N SER A 322 15.90 4.70 -6.95
CA SER A 322 16.02 3.36 -6.35
C SER A 322 14.82 2.45 -6.67
N ALA A 323 13.60 2.99 -6.58
CA ALA A 323 12.38 2.24 -6.90
C ALA A 323 12.35 1.80 -8.37
N VAL A 324 12.75 2.69 -9.29
CA VAL A 324 12.85 2.41 -10.72
C VAL A 324 13.94 1.38 -10.99
N LEU A 325 15.16 1.58 -10.51
CA LEU A 325 16.24 0.61 -10.71
C LEU A 325 15.95 -0.74 -10.03
N GLY A 326 15.14 -0.75 -8.99
CA GLY A 326 14.63 -1.94 -8.33
C GLY A 326 13.53 -2.68 -9.09
N GLY A 327 12.95 -2.09 -10.15
CA GLY A 327 11.98 -2.74 -11.03
C GLY A 327 10.52 -2.69 -10.53
N THR A 328 10.09 -1.59 -9.90
CA THR A 328 8.68 -1.36 -9.50
C THR A 328 7.67 -1.33 -10.65
N GLN A 329 6.43 -1.76 -10.43
CA GLN A 329 5.37 -1.71 -11.46
C GLN A 329 4.56 -0.41 -11.41
N SER A 330 4.54 0.27 -10.27
CA SER A 330 3.91 1.58 -10.11
C SER A 330 4.57 2.35 -8.98
N LEU A 331 4.63 3.67 -9.10
CA LEU A 331 5.38 4.51 -8.17
C LEU A 331 4.56 5.73 -7.74
N HIS A 332 4.56 5.97 -6.43
CA HIS A 332 4.17 7.22 -5.80
C HIS A 332 5.42 7.98 -5.36
N THR A 333 5.49 9.25 -5.74
CA THR A 333 6.50 10.18 -5.25
C THR A 333 5.82 11.18 -4.33
N ASN A 334 6.31 11.24 -3.09
CA ASN A 334 5.84 12.19 -2.09
C ASN A 334 6.19 13.62 -2.52
N SER A 335 5.44 14.57 -1.97
CA SER A 335 5.65 15.98 -2.24
C SER A 335 6.63 16.60 -1.25
N TYR A 336 7.22 17.74 -1.57
CA TYR A 336 8.27 18.33 -0.72
C TYR A 336 7.73 18.87 0.61
N ASP A 337 6.42 19.05 0.71
CA ASP A 337 5.64 19.55 1.86
C ASP A 337 5.09 18.43 2.75
N GLU A 338 5.49 17.16 2.55
CA GLU A 338 5.00 15.98 3.28
C GLU A 338 4.97 16.14 4.81
N ALA A 339 6.04 16.72 5.39
CA ALA A 339 6.17 16.89 6.83
C ALA A 339 5.43 18.13 7.38
N ILE A 340 4.76 18.89 6.53
CA ILE A 340 4.02 20.12 6.86
C ILE A 340 2.51 19.86 6.75
N GLY A 341 2.06 19.25 5.65
CA GLY A 341 0.65 18.96 5.42
C GLY A 341 0.41 18.18 4.14
N LEU A 342 -0.86 18.11 3.72
CA LEU A 342 -1.22 17.44 2.47
C LEU A 342 -0.66 18.20 1.25
N PRO A 343 -0.33 17.50 0.15
CA PRO A 343 0.25 18.12 -1.04
C PRO A 343 -0.62 19.19 -1.69
N THR A 344 -0.02 20.35 -1.96
CA THR A 344 -0.60 21.38 -2.83
C THR A 344 -0.56 20.99 -4.32
N ASP A 345 -1.20 21.80 -5.16
CA ASP A 345 -1.11 21.69 -6.63
C ASP A 345 0.32 21.76 -7.16
N GLN A 346 1.12 22.65 -6.59
CA GLN A 346 2.50 22.88 -6.99
C GLN A 346 3.40 21.71 -6.57
N SER A 347 3.29 21.28 -5.31
CA SER A 347 4.16 20.24 -4.77
C SER A 347 3.88 18.87 -5.39
N ALA A 348 2.60 18.52 -5.59
CA ALA A 348 2.21 17.31 -6.31
C ALA A 348 2.68 17.32 -7.77
N THR A 349 2.71 18.49 -8.42
CA THR A 349 3.22 18.61 -9.80
C THR A 349 4.71 18.32 -9.85
N ILE A 350 5.50 18.87 -8.91
CA ILE A 350 6.94 18.58 -8.82
C ILE A 350 7.17 17.09 -8.58
N ALA A 351 6.39 16.48 -7.67
CA ALA A 351 6.49 15.05 -7.41
C ALA A 351 6.22 14.20 -8.68
N LEU A 352 5.21 14.56 -9.49
CA LEU A 352 4.96 13.89 -10.77
C LEU A 352 6.10 14.12 -11.77
N ARG A 353 6.63 15.35 -11.85
CA ARG A 353 7.76 15.69 -12.75
C ARG A 353 9.01 14.90 -12.41
N THR A 354 9.27 14.61 -11.13
CA THR A 354 10.37 13.71 -10.72
C THR A 354 10.29 12.36 -11.45
N GLN A 355 9.11 11.75 -11.55
CA GLN A 355 8.95 10.48 -12.25
C GLN A 355 9.10 10.63 -13.77
N GLN A 356 8.57 11.72 -14.35
CA GLN A 356 8.65 11.98 -15.79
C GLN A 356 10.09 12.24 -16.25
N ILE A 357 10.86 13.01 -15.48
CA ILE A 357 12.29 13.23 -15.74
C ILE A 357 13.04 11.90 -15.70
N LEU A 358 12.80 11.06 -14.68
CA LEU A 358 13.40 9.72 -14.62
C LEU A 358 13.07 8.88 -15.85
N ALA A 359 11.80 8.87 -16.27
CA ALA A 359 11.34 8.06 -17.39
C ALA A 359 11.89 8.52 -18.75
N GLU A 360 11.98 9.83 -18.97
CA GLU A 360 12.18 10.42 -20.31
C GLU A 360 13.59 11.01 -20.52
N GLU A 361 14.27 11.48 -19.46
CA GLU A 361 15.52 12.26 -19.62
C GLU A 361 16.78 11.51 -19.16
N THR A 362 16.66 10.53 -18.25
CA THR A 362 17.83 9.95 -17.58
C THR A 362 18.38 8.67 -18.23
N GLY A 363 17.63 8.02 -19.13
CA GLY A 363 18.00 6.76 -19.77
C GLY A 363 17.91 5.52 -18.87
N VAL A 364 17.50 5.66 -17.60
CA VAL A 364 17.44 4.54 -16.64
C VAL A 364 16.39 3.49 -17.00
N ALA A 365 15.43 3.82 -17.86
CA ALA A 365 14.39 2.93 -18.35
C ALA A 365 14.82 2.11 -19.59
N ASP A 366 15.98 2.40 -20.19
CA ASP A 366 16.38 1.82 -21.49
C ASP A 366 17.02 0.43 -21.34
N VAL A 367 17.49 0.09 -20.14
CA VAL A 367 18.16 -1.19 -19.82
C VAL A 367 17.44 -1.88 -18.67
N VAL A 368 17.19 -3.18 -18.83
CA VAL A 368 16.53 -3.98 -17.79
C VAL A 368 17.53 -4.36 -16.69
N ASP A 369 17.19 -4.04 -15.44
CA ASP A 369 18.00 -4.30 -14.25
C ASP A 369 19.48 -3.90 -14.46
N PRO A 370 19.76 -2.60 -14.67
CA PRO A 370 21.09 -2.12 -15.07
C PRO A 370 22.14 -2.27 -13.96
N LEU A 371 21.72 -2.57 -12.72
CA LEU A 371 22.60 -2.82 -11.59
C LEU A 371 22.97 -4.30 -11.42
N ALA A 372 22.45 -5.20 -12.27
CA ALA A 372 22.82 -6.60 -12.26
C ALA A 372 24.31 -6.81 -12.50
N GLY A 373 24.90 -7.75 -11.76
CA GLY A 373 26.32 -8.04 -11.81
C GLY A 373 27.18 -7.04 -11.03
N SER A 374 26.60 -5.96 -10.48
CA SER A 374 27.28 -5.12 -9.49
C SER A 374 27.58 -5.95 -8.24
N TYR A 375 28.86 -6.16 -7.93
CA TYR A 375 29.25 -6.97 -6.77
C TYR A 375 28.64 -6.47 -5.45
N HIS A 376 28.43 -5.15 -5.33
CA HIS A 376 27.80 -4.57 -4.14
C HIS A 376 26.32 -4.95 -4.04
N VAL A 377 25.57 -4.73 -5.12
CA VAL A 377 24.11 -4.92 -5.15
C VAL A 377 23.77 -6.39 -5.06
N GLU A 378 24.51 -7.27 -5.75
CA GLU A 378 24.29 -8.72 -5.65
C GLU A 378 24.53 -9.25 -4.24
N LYS A 379 25.61 -8.80 -3.57
CA LYS A 379 25.90 -9.18 -2.18
C LYS A 379 24.82 -8.69 -1.23
N LEU A 380 24.38 -7.43 -1.36
CA LEU A 380 23.27 -6.90 -0.55
C LEU A 380 21.96 -7.65 -0.82
N THR A 381 21.66 -7.98 -2.08
CA THR A 381 20.46 -8.76 -2.44
C THR A 381 20.47 -10.12 -1.77
N GLU A 382 21.60 -10.82 -1.78
CA GLU A 382 21.70 -12.12 -1.11
C GLU A 382 21.62 -11.99 0.42
N MET A 383 22.26 -10.99 1.02
CA MET A 383 22.16 -10.75 2.47
C MET A 383 20.73 -10.46 2.92
N ILE A 384 20.00 -9.62 2.19
CA ILE A 384 18.59 -9.32 2.49
C ILE A 384 17.75 -10.59 2.28
N TYR A 385 17.98 -11.34 1.20
CA TYR A 385 17.29 -12.60 0.94
C TYR A 385 17.47 -13.60 2.09
N SER A 386 18.71 -13.88 2.50
CA SER A 386 19.01 -14.86 3.55
C SER A 386 18.43 -14.43 4.90
N GLN A 387 18.67 -13.18 5.32
CA GLN A 387 18.20 -12.71 6.63
C GLN A 387 16.66 -12.57 6.69
N ALA A 388 16.02 -12.15 5.59
CA ALA A 388 14.56 -12.10 5.55
C ALA A 388 13.97 -13.52 5.57
N HIS A 389 14.61 -14.48 4.90
CA HIS A 389 14.19 -15.88 4.93
C HIS A 389 14.33 -16.47 6.35
N GLU A 390 15.44 -16.23 7.04
CA GLU A 390 15.64 -16.64 8.44
C GLU A 390 14.57 -16.05 9.37
N LEU A 391 14.24 -14.77 9.20
CA LEU A 391 13.22 -14.11 10.01
C LEU A 391 11.81 -14.65 9.73
N ILE A 392 11.51 -15.05 8.48
CA ILE A 392 10.27 -15.76 8.14
C ILE A 392 10.23 -17.13 8.82
N GLN A 393 11.34 -17.88 8.83
CA GLN A 393 11.42 -19.18 9.51
C GLN A 393 11.21 -19.06 11.02
N GLU A 394 11.72 -17.98 11.64
CA GLU A 394 11.46 -17.68 13.05
C GLU A 394 9.95 -17.45 13.29
N ILE A 395 9.28 -16.69 12.42
CA ILE A 395 7.83 -16.47 12.51
C ILE A 395 7.05 -17.77 12.29
N ASP A 396 7.46 -18.62 11.34
CA ASP A 396 6.84 -19.92 11.12
C ASP A 396 6.97 -20.81 12.37
N ALA A 397 8.13 -20.81 13.02
CA ALA A 397 8.36 -21.55 14.26
C ALA A 397 7.47 -21.08 15.44
N MET A 398 6.98 -19.82 15.39
CA MET A 398 6.00 -19.28 16.34
C MET A 398 4.55 -19.67 16.01
N GLY A 399 4.30 -20.32 14.87
CA GLY A 399 2.96 -20.65 14.37
C GLY A 399 2.43 -19.69 13.30
N GLY A 400 3.31 -18.93 12.63
CA GLY A 400 2.97 -18.07 11.50
C GLY A 400 2.63 -16.62 11.88
N ALA A 401 2.41 -15.80 10.85
CA ALA A 401 2.28 -14.34 10.98
C ALA A 401 1.20 -13.91 11.97
N LEU A 402 0.05 -14.59 11.97
CA LEU A 402 -1.10 -14.27 12.82
C LEU A 402 -0.79 -14.50 14.31
N VAL A 403 -0.10 -15.59 14.64
CA VAL A 403 0.29 -15.91 16.02
C VAL A 403 1.38 -14.94 16.49
N ALA A 404 2.38 -14.69 15.65
CA ALA A 404 3.43 -13.72 15.95
C ALA A 404 2.87 -12.31 16.22
N LEU A 405 1.88 -11.89 15.41
CA LEU A 405 1.17 -10.61 15.54
C LEU A 405 0.44 -10.51 16.87
N LYS A 406 -0.30 -11.57 17.27
CA LYS A 406 -1.01 -11.60 18.55
C LYS A 406 -0.06 -11.57 19.75
N ASN A 407 1.13 -12.14 19.59
CA ASN A 407 2.19 -12.10 20.60
C ASN A 407 2.95 -10.77 20.63
N GLY A 408 2.68 -9.84 19.70
CA GLY A 408 3.36 -8.55 19.62
C GLY A 408 4.78 -8.61 19.08
N TYR A 409 5.18 -9.72 18.46
CA TYR A 409 6.57 -9.96 18.05
C TYR A 409 7.01 -8.95 16.98
N GLN A 410 6.25 -8.83 15.88
CA GLN A 410 6.57 -7.90 14.80
C GLN A 410 6.57 -6.46 15.30
N GLN A 411 5.58 -6.05 16.09
CA GLN A 411 5.50 -4.69 16.65
C GLN A 411 6.73 -4.35 17.49
N ARG A 412 7.16 -5.27 18.37
CA ARG A 412 8.37 -5.07 19.19
C ARG A 412 9.62 -4.91 18.34
N ARG A 413 9.82 -5.78 17.34
CA ARG A 413 10.99 -5.69 16.43
C ARG A 413 11.02 -4.35 15.69
N ILE A 414 9.88 -3.87 15.22
CA ILE A 414 9.74 -2.57 14.56
C ILE A 414 10.10 -1.43 15.53
N HIS A 415 9.55 -1.46 16.75
CA HIS A 415 9.85 -0.44 17.78
C HIS A 415 11.32 -0.43 18.17
N ASP A 416 11.97 -1.59 18.30
CA ASP A 416 13.39 -1.68 18.62
C ASP A 416 14.25 -1.04 17.51
N SER A 417 13.91 -1.29 16.24
CA SER A 417 14.57 -0.69 15.08
C SER A 417 14.33 0.82 14.99
N ALA A 418 13.10 1.27 15.22
CA ALA A 418 12.74 2.68 15.25
C ALA A 418 13.50 3.42 16.37
N TRP A 419 13.56 2.82 17.56
CA TRP A 419 14.26 3.35 18.72
C TRP A 419 15.76 3.49 18.45
N LYS A 420 16.39 2.46 17.88
CA LYS A 420 17.79 2.52 17.47
C LYS A 420 18.04 3.66 16.47
N GLN A 421 17.20 3.79 15.45
CA GLN A 421 17.33 4.87 14.47
C GLN A 421 17.23 6.25 15.14
N MET A 422 16.30 6.44 16.07
CA MET A 422 16.16 7.70 16.80
C MET A 422 17.42 8.00 17.63
N GLN A 423 17.95 7.01 18.35
CA GLN A 423 19.19 7.16 19.11
C GLN A 423 20.38 7.53 18.22
N ASP A 424 20.51 6.93 17.04
CA ASP A 424 21.58 7.25 16.10
C ASP A 424 21.49 8.72 15.61
N ILE A 425 20.26 9.23 15.42
CA ILE A 425 20.01 10.61 15.02
C ILE A 425 20.34 11.58 16.15
N GLU A 426 19.90 11.29 17.38
CA GLU A 426 20.17 12.13 18.56
C GLU A 426 21.67 12.17 18.91
N ARG A 427 22.38 11.05 18.75
CA ARG A 427 23.83 10.96 18.96
C ARG A 427 24.67 11.54 17.81
N LEU A 428 24.02 12.03 16.74
CA LEU A 428 24.66 12.54 15.52
C LEU A 428 25.50 11.50 14.75
N GLU A 429 25.28 10.21 15.01
CA GLU A 429 25.87 9.08 14.27
C GLU A 429 25.21 8.94 12.88
N ARG A 430 23.93 9.32 12.82
CA ARG A 430 23.13 9.51 11.61
C ARG A 430 22.80 11.00 11.43
N LYS A 431 23.36 11.59 10.38
CA LYS A 431 23.13 13.01 10.04
C LYS A 431 21.88 13.16 9.18
N VAL A 432 21.04 14.12 9.55
CA VAL A 432 19.84 14.55 8.81
C VAL A 432 20.03 16.03 8.45
N VAL A 433 20.28 16.28 7.16
CA VAL A 433 20.50 17.63 6.62
C VAL A 433 19.27 18.51 6.85
N GLY A 434 19.49 19.70 7.43
CA GLY A 434 18.44 20.64 7.81
C GLY A 434 17.84 20.41 9.20
N VAL A 435 18.13 19.29 9.87
CA VAL A 435 17.55 18.95 11.18
C VAL A 435 18.60 18.88 12.28
N ASN A 436 19.64 18.05 12.12
CA ASN A 436 20.75 17.93 13.07
C ASN A 436 22.13 18.24 12.45
N HIS A 437 22.16 18.53 11.14
CA HIS A 437 23.36 18.82 10.40
C HIS A 437 23.09 19.83 9.27
N ALA A 438 24.07 20.70 8.96
CA ALA A 438 23.94 21.76 7.97
C ALA A 438 22.67 22.62 8.19
N LEU A 439 22.54 23.09 9.43
CA LEU A 439 21.43 23.94 9.86
C LEU A 439 21.54 25.32 9.21
N MET A 440 20.39 25.97 9.01
CA MET A 440 20.28 27.30 8.46
C MET A 440 19.21 28.05 9.24
N ASP A 441 19.43 29.34 9.49
CA ASP A 441 18.36 30.23 9.95
C ASP A 441 17.47 30.52 8.74
N GLU A 442 16.24 29.99 8.75
CA GLU A 442 15.27 30.18 7.67
C GLU A 442 13.87 30.47 8.22
N GLU A 443 13.11 31.28 7.49
CA GLU A 443 11.66 31.36 7.65
C GLU A 443 11.03 30.39 6.65
N ILE A 444 10.20 29.46 7.15
CA ILE A 444 9.52 28.47 6.31
C ILE A 444 8.23 29.09 5.78
N ASP A 445 8.22 29.47 4.50
CA ASP A 445 7.07 30.07 3.78
C ASP A 445 6.36 29.03 2.88
N ILE A 446 6.32 27.77 3.33
CA ILE A 446 5.61 26.70 2.63
C ILE A 446 4.46 26.24 3.51
N GLU A 447 3.25 26.40 3.00
CA GLU A 447 2.02 25.96 3.63
C GLU A 447 1.53 24.66 2.99
N GLY A 448 0.98 23.77 3.82
CA GLY A 448 0.27 22.59 3.34
C GLY A 448 -1.14 22.95 2.85
N GLN A 449 -1.81 21.98 2.23
CA GLN A 449 -3.19 22.15 1.80
C GLN A 449 -4.13 22.37 3.00
N GLU A 450 -4.93 23.44 2.94
CA GLU A 450 -6.01 23.70 3.89
C GLU A 450 -7.30 22.97 3.49
N ILE A 451 -8.02 22.44 4.47
CA ILE A 451 -9.27 21.68 4.28
C ILE A 451 -10.45 22.50 4.79
N ASP A 452 -11.46 22.69 3.94
CA ASP A 452 -12.68 23.44 4.29
C ASP A 452 -13.51 22.69 5.36
N SER A 453 -13.69 23.31 6.54
CA SER A 453 -14.49 22.71 7.61
C SER A 453 -15.95 22.42 7.22
N LYS A 454 -16.49 23.07 6.18
CA LYS A 454 -17.87 22.87 5.70
C LYS A 454 -18.11 21.52 5.03
N ILE A 455 -17.05 20.77 4.72
CA ILE A 455 -17.17 19.46 4.07
C ILE A 455 -18.00 18.50 4.92
N ALA A 456 -17.85 18.54 6.24
CA ALA A 456 -18.65 17.73 7.16
C ALA A 456 -20.14 18.06 7.05
N ASP A 457 -20.50 19.35 6.99
CA ASP A 457 -21.89 19.80 6.85
C ASP A 457 -22.49 19.36 5.51
N MET A 458 -21.73 19.51 4.41
CA MET A 458 -22.15 19.05 3.08
C MET A 458 -22.40 17.55 3.06
N GLN A 459 -21.56 16.79 3.76
CA GLN A 459 -21.66 15.34 3.79
C GLN A 459 -22.86 14.86 4.62
N GLN A 460 -23.17 15.55 5.72
CA GLN A 460 -24.42 15.34 6.47
C GLN A 460 -25.66 15.61 5.63
N GLU A 461 -25.66 16.65 4.79
CA GLU A 461 -26.78 16.95 3.88
C GLU A 461 -27.00 15.84 2.83
N LYS A 462 -25.92 15.31 2.26
CA LYS A 462 -25.99 14.15 1.34
C LYS A 462 -26.58 12.93 2.04
N MET A 463 -26.17 12.65 3.27
CA MET A 463 -26.70 11.55 4.08
C MET A 463 -28.19 11.73 4.40
N HIS A 464 -28.63 12.94 4.73
CA HIS A 464 -30.05 13.21 4.93
C HIS A 464 -30.85 12.96 3.65
N THR A 465 -30.32 13.40 2.51
CA THR A 465 -30.94 13.18 1.19
C THR A 465 -31.05 11.69 0.88
N LEU A 466 -29.98 10.92 1.06
CA LEU A 466 -29.93 9.48 0.86
C LEU A 466 -31.02 8.75 1.66
N ARG A 467 -31.15 9.07 2.95
CA ARG A 467 -32.14 8.45 3.84
C ARG A 467 -33.58 8.79 3.46
N ASN A 468 -33.83 10.00 2.97
CA ASN A 468 -35.17 10.41 2.55
C ASN A 468 -35.62 9.72 1.24
N MET A 469 -34.70 9.32 0.38
CA MET A 469 -35.03 8.74 -0.94
C MET A 469 -35.03 7.21 -0.98
N ARG A 470 -34.38 6.53 -0.03
CA ARG A 470 -34.22 5.07 -0.04
C ARG A 470 -35.46 4.33 0.48
N ASP A 471 -35.63 3.07 0.08
CA ASP A 471 -36.64 2.17 0.65
C ASP A 471 -36.10 1.53 1.93
N GLU A 472 -36.56 2.02 3.08
CA GLU A 472 -36.10 1.56 4.38
C GLU A 472 -36.37 0.07 4.64
N LYS A 473 -37.42 -0.52 4.03
CA LYS A 473 -37.68 -1.97 4.17
C LYS A 473 -36.64 -2.80 3.44
N LEU A 474 -36.20 -2.35 2.27
CA LEU A 474 -35.14 -3.01 1.51
C LEU A 474 -33.79 -2.88 2.21
N VAL A 475 -33.48 -1.69 2.73
CA VAL A 475 -32.27 -1.43 3.53
C VAL A 475 -32.21 -2.37 4.73
N GLN A 476 -33.24 -2.39 5.57
CA GLN A 476 -33.25 -3.24 6.76
C GLN A 476 -33.12 -4.72 6.41
N LYS A 477 -33.77 -5.16 5.32
CA LYS A 477 -33.63 -6.54 4.84
C LYS A 477 -32.20 -6.86 4.41
N ALA A 478 -31.55 -5.97 3.66
CA ALA A 478 -30.18 -6.16 3.21
C ALA A 478 -29.19 -6.21 4.38
N LEU A 479 -29.34 -5.30 5.36
CA LEU A 479 -28.51 -5.30 6.57
C LEU A 479 -28.70 -6.57 7.41
N ASN A 480 -29.94 -7.03 7.58
CA ASN A 480 -30.23 -8.29 8.28
C ASN A 480 -29.57 -9.49 7.59
N SER A 481 -29.63 -9.57 6.26
CA SER A 481 -28.95 -10.64 5.51
C SER A 481 -27.43 -10.61 5.68
N ILE A 482 -26.82 -9.42 5.79
CA ILE A 482 -25.38 -9.28 6.10
C ILE A 482 -25.08 -9.79 7.51
N THR A 483 -25.90 -9.42 8.51
CA THR A 483 -25.73 -9.91 9.88
C THR A 483 -25.89 -11.44 9.96
N GLU A 484 -26.87 -12.01 9.27
CA GLU A 484 -27.07 -13.47 9.20
C GLU A 484 -25.86 -14.17 8.55
N ALA A 485 -25.37 -13.64 7.43
CA ALA A 485 -24.21 -14.19 6.73
C ALA A 485 -22.91 -14.05 7.53
N ALA A 486 -22.75 -12.96 8.28
CA ALA A 486 -21.61 -12.79 9.20
C ALA A 486 -21.59 -13.89 10.28
N ALA A 487 -22.74 -14.44 10.67
CA ALA A 487 -22.83 -15.59 11.59
C ALA A 487 -22.72 -16.96 10.91
N SER A 488 -22.73 -17.02 9.57
CA SER A 488 -22.57 -18.24 8.77
C SER A 488 -21.20 -18.26 8.08
N ASN A 489 -21.02 -19.17 7.11
CA ASN A 489 -19.85 -19.23 6.21
C ASN A 489 -20.18 -18.71 4.80
N ASP A 490 -21.32 -18.04 4.61
CA ASP A 490 -21.70 -17.48 3.31
C ASP A 490 -20.77 -16.31 2.96
N ASN A 491 -20.45 -16.18 1.67
CA ASN A 491 -19.62 -15.07 1.19
C ASN A 491 -20.36 -13.74 1.33
N LEU A 492 -19.75 -12.77 2.01
CA LEU A 492 -20.36 -11.47 2.29
C LEU A 492 -20.40 -10.52 1.10
N PHE A 493 -19.52 -10.67 0.11
CA PHE A 493 -19.38 -9.71 -0.99
C PHE A 493 -20.68 -9.51 -1.80
N PRO A 494 -21.39 -10.56 -2.27
CA PRO A 494 -22.63 -10.37 -3.03
C PRO A 494 -23.74 -9.66 -2.23
N LEU A 495 -23.79 -9.89 -0.92
CA LEU A 495 -24.76 -9.28 -0.02
C LEU A 495 -24.44 -7.80 0.22
N ILE A 496 -23.16 -7.47 0.39
CA ILE A 496 -22.67 -6.09 0.48
C ILE A 496 -22.93 -5.34 -0.83
N LEU A 497 -22.67 -5.97 -1.98
CA LEU A 497 -22.97 -5.40 -3.30
C LEU A 497 -24.48 -5.13 -3.48
N HIS A 498 -25.35 -6.01 -2.97
CA HIS A 498 -26.78 -5.73 -2.95
C HIS A 498 -27.12 -4.56 -2.02
N ALA A 499 -26.55 -4.52 -0.82
CA ALA A 499 -26.80 -3.48 0.18
C ALA A 499 -26.45 -2.07 -0.34
N VAL A 500 -25.29 -1.91 -0.99
CA VAL A 500 -24.90 -0.60 -1.54
C VAL A 500 -25.82 -0.15 -2.68
N ARG A 501 -26.35 -1.09 -3.48
CA ARG A 501 -27.33 -0.80 -4.55
C ARG A 501 -28.70 -0.37 -4.01
N VAL A 502 -29.06 -0.77 -2.79
CA VAL A 502 -30.27 -0.31 -2.10
C VAL A 502 -30.00 0.84 -1.14
N TYR A 503 -28.88 1.55 -1.32
CA TYR A 503 -28.52 2.77 -0.58
C TYR A 503 -28.25 2.54 0.93
N CYS A 504 -27.77 1.36 1.30
CA CYS A 504 -27.08 1.20 2.59
C CYS A 504 -25.75 1.97 2.56
N THR A 505 -25.43 2.56 3.70
CA THR A 505 -24.20 3.33 3.91
C THR A 505 -23.04 2.43 4.34
N VAL A 506 -21.81 2.95 4.28
CA VAL A 506 -20.60 2.26 4.73
C VAL A 506 -20.73 1.94 6.22
N GLY A 507 -21.15 2.90 7.04
CA GLY A 507 -21.35 2.73 8.48
C GLY A 507 -22.42 1.71 8.81
N GLU A 508 -23.58 1.73 8.14
CA GLU A 508 -24.64 0.73 8.35
C GLU A 508 -24.18 -0.70 8.04
N ILE A 509 -23.49 -0.90 6.92
CA ILE A 509 -22.97 -2.21 6.52
C ILE A 509 -21.91 -2.70 7.52
N MET A 510 -21.00 -1.82 7.93
CA MET A 510 -20.00 -2.14 8.94
C MET A 510 -20.62 -2.48 10.28
N ASN A 511 -21.61 -1.72 10.72
CA ASN A 511 -22.33 -1.97 11.96
C ASN A 511 -23.11 -3.29 11.93
N ALA A 512 -23.71 -3.65 10.79
CA ALA A 512 -24.36 -4.96 10.61
C ALA A 512 -23.39 -6.14 10.81
N MET A 513 -22.13 -6.00 10.37
CA MET A 513 -21.07 -6.98 10.63
C MET A 513 -20.56 -6.93 12.08
N LYS A 514 -20.42 -5.73 12.68
CA LYS A 514 -19.99 -5.56 14.10
C LYS A 514 -20.90 -6.29 15.08
N VAL A 515 -22.19 -6.44 14.79
CA VAL A 515 -23.14 -7.21 15.62
C VAL A 515 -22.65 -8.64 15.88
N VAL A 516 -22.00 -9.27 14.90
CA VAL A 516 -21.50 -10.66 15.01
C VAL A 516 -20.00 -10.71 15.27
N PHE A 517 -19.22 -9.91 14.55
CA PHE A 517 -17.77 -9.93 14.61
C PHE A 517 -17.20 -9.25 15.85
N GLY A 518 -17.98 -8.36 16.49
CA GLY A 518 -17.49 -7.49 17.54
C GLY A 518 -16.49 -6.47 17.02
N THR A 519 -15.67 -5.93 17.93
CA THR A 519 -14.58 -4.99 17.60
C THR A 519 -13.29 -5.43 18.26
N TRP A 520 -12.16 -5.07 17.66
CA TRP A 520 -10.85 -5.32 18.22
C TRP A 520 -10.28 -4.08 18.90
N SER A 521 -9.51 -4.31 19.95
CA SER A 521 -8.62 -3.31 20.51
C SER A 521 -7.25 -3.96 20.63
N ALA A 522 -6.24 -3.34 20.02
CA ALA A 522 -4.88 -3.82 20.12
C ALA A 522 -4.47 -3.92 21.61
N PRO A 523 -3.72 -4.96 22.01
CA PRO A 523 -3.12 -5.01 23.35
C PRO A 523 -2.29 -3.74 23.56
N SER A 524 -2.64 -2.92 24.55
CA SER A 524 -1.85 -1.74 24.91
C SER A 524 -0.67 -2.16 25.79
N GLY A 525 0.55 -1.78 25.39
CA GLY A 525 1.75 -1.95 26.20
C GLY A 525 2.74 -2.94 25.60
N PHE A 526 3.78 -2.42 24.97
CA PHE A 526 5.07 -3.07 24.81
C PHE A 526 6.16 -2.10 25.25
#